data_AF-A0A378F4M9-F1
#
_entry.id   AF-A0A378F4M9-F1
#
_cell.length_a   1.000
_cell.length_b   1.000
_cell.length_c   1.000
_cell.angle_alpha   90.00
_cell.angle_beta   90.00
_cell.angle_gamma   90.00
#
_symmetry.space_group_name_H-M   'P 1'
#
loop_
_entity.id
_entity.type
_entity.pdbx_description
1 polymer ?
#
loop_
_entity_poly.entity_id
_entity_poly.type
_entity_poly.pdbx_seq_one_letter_code
_entity_poly.pdbx_strand_id
1 'polypeptide(L)'
;MAALLTCEKNNMTAFFHFLLALAVILALAWLVSYDRQKIRIRYILQLIIIEIALAFFFLHAESGLWLVKNISGFFASLLGFAPKGPISSLAA
;
A
#
# COMPACT_ATOMS: atom_id res chain seq x y z
N MET A 1 14.21 -13.40 27.55
CA MET A 1 13.79 -14.56 26.72
C MET A 1 12.47 -14.34 25.97
N ALA A 2 11.52 -13.52 26.44
CA ALA A 2 10.27 -13.24 25.70
C ALA A 2 10.44 -12.36 24.44
N ALA A 3 11.41 -11.42 24.43
CA ALA A 3 11.60 -10.48 23.31
C ALA A 3 12.13 -11.13 22.01
N LEU A 4 12.89 -12.24 22.09
CA LEU A 4 13.36 -12.97 20.90
C LEU A 4 12.25 -13.82 20.26
N LEU A 5 11.31 -14.34 21.05
CA LEU A 5 10.17 -15.10 20.52
C LEU A 5 9.18 -14.20 19.75
N THR A 6 8.99 -12.95 20.17
CA THR A 6 8.15 -12.01 19.42
C THR A 6 8.78 -11.59 18.09
N CYS A 7 10.10 -11.44 18.01
CA CYS A 7 10.78 -11.05 16.77
C CYS A 7 10.75 -12.17 15.71
N GLU A 8 10.91 -13.43 16.11
CA GLU A 8 10.80 -14.59 15.19
C GLU A 8 9.37 -14.81 14.71
N LYS A 9 8.37 -14.66 15.61
CA LYS A 9 6.95 -14.77 15.25
C LYS A 9 6.52 -13.65 14.30
N ASN A 10 7.08 -12.45 14.44
CA ASN A 10 6.73 -11.28 13.62
C ASN A 10 7.13 -11.44 12.15
N ASN A 11 8.24 -12.12 11.85
CA ASN A 11 8.65 -12.39 10.46
C ASN A 11 7.71 -13.38 9.77
N MET A 12 7.31 -14.44 10.47
CA MET A 12 6.34 -15.41 9.95
C MET A 12 4.99 -14.74 9.70
N THR A 13 4.49 -13.96 10.66
CA THR A 13 3.21 -13.24 10.50
C THR A 13 3.29 -12.16 9.42
N ALA A 14 4.40 -11.45 9.27
CA ALA A 14 4.58 -10.47 8.20
C ALA A 14 4.55 -11.14 6.82
N PHE A 15 5.18 -12.30 6.68
CA PHE A 15 5.13 -13.08 5.44
C PHE A 15 3.71 -13.58 5.13
N PHE A 16 2.98 -14.10 6.14
CA PHE A 16 1.58 -14.49 5.97
C PHE A 16 0.68 -13.29 5.65
N HIS A 17 0.92 -12.12 6.26
CA HIS A 17 0.14 -10.91 5.98
C HIS A 17 0.41 -10.37 4.57
N PHE A 18 1.66 -10.43 4.11
CA PHE A 18 2.02 -10.12 2.73
C PHE A 18 1.35 -11.08 1.74
N LEU A 19 1.39 -12.38 2.02
CA LEU A 19 0.75 -13.40 1.19
C LEU A 19 -0.78 -13.25 1.16
N LEU A 20 -1.38 -12.89 2.29
CA LEU A 20 -2.81 -12.61 2.42
C LEU A 20 -3.19 -11.33 1.66
N ALA A 21 -2.40 -10.26 1.78
CA ALA A 21 -2.60 -9.04 1.00
C ALA A 21 -2.49 -9.30 -0.50
N LEU A 22 -1.51 -10.10 -0.94
CA LEU A 22 -1.36 -10.53 -2.33
C LEU A 22 -2.58 -11.31 -2.83
N ALA A 23 -3.05 -12.29 -2.04
CA ALA A 23 -4.24 -13.08 -2.36
C ALA A 23 -5.50 -12.20 -2.46
N VAL A 24 -5.66 -11.24 -1.55
CA VAL A 24 -6.78 -10.29 -1.54
C VAL A 24 -6.74 -9.40 -2.79
N ILE A 25 -5.58 -8.83 -3.15
CA ILE A 25 -5.43 -8.00 -4.36
C ILE A 25 -5.77 -8.81 -5.63
N LEU A 26 -5.32 -10.06 -5.73
CA LEU A 26 -5.66 -10.95 -6.85
C LEU A 26 -7.17 -11.27 -6.91
N ALA A 27 -7.80 -11.51 -5.77
CA ALA A 27 -9.24 -11.74 -5.69
C ALA A 27 -10.05 -10.50 -6.10
N LEU A 28 -9.66 -9.31 -5.64
CA LEU A 28 -10.31 -8.05 -6.03
C LEU A 28 -10.12 -7.77 -7.52
N ALA A 29 -8.93 -7.99 -8.07
CA ALA A 29 -8.67 -7.82 -9.50
C ALA A 29 -9.54 -8.77 -10.35
N TRP A 30 -9.72 -10.02 -9.90
CA TRP A 30 -10.60 -10.97 -10.55
C TRP A 30 -12.08 -10.59 -10.45
N LEU A 31 -12.50 -10.03 -9.31
CA LEU A 31 -13.88 -9.57 -9.07
C LEU A 31 -14.23 -8.31 -9.88
N VAL A 32 -13.29 -7.36 -9.99
CA VAL A 32 -13.43 -6.14 -10.82
C VAL A 32 -13.45 -6.47 -12.32
N SER A 33 -12.94 -7.63 -12.72
CA SER A 33 -12.90 -8.07 -14.12
C SER A 33 -14.28 -8.57 -14.60
N TYR A 34 -15.17 -7.63 -14.95
CA TYR A 34 -16.57 -7.90 -15.33
C TYR A 34 -16.80 -8.18 -16.84
N ASP A 35 -15.83 -7.92 -17.73
CA ASP A 35 -16.06 -8.01 -19.19
C ASP A 35 -15.04 -8.94 -19.88
N ARG A 36 -15.31 -10.25 -19.90
CA ARG A 36 -14.34 -11.26 -20.39
C ARG A 36 -14.21 -11.38 -21.92
N GLN A 37 -15.04 -10.71 -22.73
CA GLN A 37 -15.08 -10.96 -24.19
C GLN A 37 -14.97 -9.75 -25.11
N LYS A 38 -15.04 -8.50 -24.62
CA LYS A 38 -14.79 -7.29 -25.42
C LYS A 38 -13.64 -6.42 -24.91
N ILE A 39 -12.66 -7.05 -24.27
CA ILE A 39 -11.44 -6.36 -23.87
C ILE A 39 -10.64 -6.02 -25.13
N ARG A 40 -10.57 -4.72 -25.46
CA ARG A 40 -9.56 -4.19 -26.38
C ARG A 40 -8.21 -4.40 -25.72
N ILE A 41 -7.55 -5.52 -26.03
CA ILE A 41 -6.26 -5.97 -25.47
C ILE A 41 -5.19 -4.85 -25.42
N ARG A 42 -5.24 -3.90 -26.36
CA ARG A 42 -4.38 -2.71 -26.37
C ARG A 42 -4.50 -1.87 -25.11
N TYR A 43 -5.71 -1.70 -24.56
CA TYR A 43 -5.98 -0.87 -23.38
C TYR A 43 -5.50 -1.54 -22.09
N ILE A 44 -5.69 -2.85 -21.96
CA ILE A 44 -5.18 -3.60 -20.79
C ILE A 44 -3.66 -3.66 -20.79
N LEU A 45 -3.03 -3.86 -21.96
CA LEU A 45 -1.58 -3.78 -22.08
C LEU A 45 -1.05 -2.41 -21.67
N GLN A 46 -1.70 -1.33 -22.11
CA GLN A 46 -1.32 0.03 -21.71
C GLN A 46 -1.50 0.24 -20.20
N LEU A 47 -2.59 -0.25 -19.62
CA LEU A 47 -2.83 -0.14 -18.18
C LEU A 47 -1.74 -0.88 -17.38
N ILE A 48 -1.37 -2.10 -17.80
CA ILE A 48 -0.30 -2.89 -17.18
C ILE A 48 1.06 -2.19 -17.32
N ILE A 49 1.36 -1.61 -18.49
CA ILE A 49 2.60 -0.85 -18.70
C ILE A 49 2.68 0.35 -17.77
N ILE A 50 1.58 1.11 -17.64
CA ILE A 50 1.51 2.27 -16.76
C ILE A 50 1.63 1.85 -15.29
N GLU A 51 0.96 0.76 -14.90
CA GLU A 51 1.02 0.19 -13.54
C GLU A 51 2.45 -0.19 -13.17
N ILE A 52 3.14 -0.95 -14.02
CA ILE A 52 4.53 -1.38 -13.78
C ILE A 52 5.46 -0.17 -13.76
N ALA A 53 5.28 0.78 -14.67
CA ALA A 53 6.08 2.01 -14.71
C ALA A 53 5.91 2.83 -13.43
N LEU A 54 4.68 3.01 -12.94
CA LEU A 54 4.39 3.75 -11.71
C LEU A 54 4.89 2.99 -10.47
N ALA A 55 4.67 1.68 -10.38
CA ALA A 55 5.15 0.87 -9.27
C ALA A 55 6.68 0.87 -9.19
N PHE A 56 7.36 0.71 -10.33
CA PHE A 56 8.81 0.78 -10.41
C PHE A 56 9.33 2.19 -10.06
N PHE A 57 8.68 3.23 -10.57
CA PHE A 57 9.04 4.61 -10.26
C PHE A 57 8.84 4.93 -8.78
N PHE A 58 7.74 4.53 -8.15
CA PHE A 58 7.45 4.81 -6.74
C PHE A 58 8.30 3.99 -5.77
N LEU A 59 8.55 2.72 -6.06
CA LEU A 59 9.19 1.79 -5.12
C LEU A 59 10.69 1.63 -5.35
N HIS A 60 11.17 1.76 -6.59
CA HIS A 60 12.55 1.46 -6.97
C HIS A 60 13.38 2.70 -7.30
N ALA A 61 12.78 3.77 -7.83
CA ALA A 61 13.49 4.99 -8.16
C ALA A 61 13.60 5.93 -6.94
N GLU A 62 14.76 6.57 -6.77
CA GLU A 62 15.03 7.56 -5.72
C GLU A 62 13.99 8.71 -5.73
N SER A 63 13.51 9.08 -6.91
CA SER A 63 12.45 10.06 -7.14
C SER A 63 11.07 9.62 -6.62
N GLY A 64 10.77 8.32 -6.64
CA GLY A 64 9.51 7.78 -6.09
C GLY A 64 9.42 7.91 -4.59
N LEU A 65 10.53 7.60 -3.91
CA LEU A 65 10.62 7.75 -2.46
C LEU A 65 10.47 9.22 -2.05
N TRP A 66 11.05 10.15 -2.82
CA TRP A 66 10.88 11.58 -2.61
C TRP A 66 9.42 12.03 -2.81
N LEU A 67 8.75 11.55 -3.86
CA LEU A 67 7.35 11.89 -4.12
C LEU A 67 6.41 11.38 -3.02
N VAL A 68 6.53 10.12 -2.61
CA VAL A 68 5.71 9.53 -1.54
C VAL A 68 5.91 10.27 -0.21
N LYS A 69 7.15 10.68 0.10
CA LYS A 69 7.48 11.49 1.28
C LYS A 69 6.86 12.88 1.25
N ASN A 70 6.82 13.53 0.09
CA ASN A 70 6.16 14.84 -0.04
C ASN A 70 4.65 14.73 0.15
N ILE A 71 4.02 13.70 -0.43
CA ILE A 71 2.59 13.43 -0.28
C ILE A 71 2.25 13.13 1.18
N SER A 72 3.03 12.28 1.85
CA SER A 72 2.80 11.97 3.27
C SER A 72 3.01 13.19 4.18
N GLY A 73 3.98 14.06 3.88
CA GLY A 73 4.17 15.34 4.58
C GLY A 73 3.00 16.31 4.40
N PHE A 74 2.40 16.33 3.21
CA PHE A 74 1.19 17.12 2.94
C PHE A 74 -0.01 16.58 3.75
N PHE A 75 -0.25 15.27 3.73
CA PHE A 75 -1.31 14.66 4.55
C PHE A 75 -1.06 14.84 6.05
N ALA A 76 0.18 14.73 6.51
CA ALA A 76 0.54 15.00 7.90
C ALA A 76 0.24 16.44 8.29
N SER A 77 0.45 17.41 7.39
CA SER A 77 0.08 18.80 7.60
C SER A 77 -1.44 18.95 7.70
N LEU A 78 -2.21 18.35 6.80
CA LEU A 78 -3.69 18.33 6.86
C LEU A 78 -4.22 17.72 8.16
N LEU A 79 -3.64 16.60 8.59
CA LEU A 79 -3.99 15.94 9.86
C LEU A 79 -3.52 16.77 11.08
N GLY A 80 -2.44 17.53 10.95
CA GLY A 80 -2.00 18.49 11.94
C GLY A 80 -2.96 19.68 12.11
N PHE A 81 -3.72 20.01 11.07
CA PHE A 81 -4.82 20.99 11.15
C PHE A 81 -6.13 20.38 11.67
N ALA A 82 -6.23 19.05 11.79
CA ALA A 82 -7.36 18.44 12.47
C ALA A 82 -7.23 18.67 13.99
N PRO A 83 -8.29 19.16 14.68
CA PRO A 83 -8.25 19.31 16.12
C PRO A 83 -7.93 17.95 16.76
N LYS A 84 -6.80 17.85 17.46
CA LYS A 84 -6.50 16.72 18.34
C LYS A 84 -7.65 16.59 19.33
N GLY A 85 -8.50 15.58 19.14
CA GLY A 85 -9.61 15.32 20.03
C GLY A 85 -9.14 15.12 21.48
N PRO A 86 -10.00 15.37 22.48
CA PRO A 86 -9.66 15.43 23.91
C PRO A 86 -9.07 14.14 24.53
N ILE A 87 -8.95 13.07 23.76
CA ILE A 87 -8.52 11.74 24.19
C ILE A 87 -7.00 11.65 24.45
N SER A 88 -6.18 12.61 23.98
CA SER A 88 -4.72 12.61 24.19
C SER A 88 -4.26 13.35 25.45
N SER A 89 -5.14 14.06 26.16
CA SER A 89 -4.78 14.81 27.39
C SER A 89 -5.00 14.02 28.69
N LEU A 90 -5.61 12.84 28.61
CA LEU A 90 -5.91 12.00 29.78
C LEU A 90 -4.85 10.90 30.02
N ALA A 91 -3.79 10.87 29.20
CA ALA A 91 -2.75 9.85 29.21
C ALA A 91 -1.34 10.38 29.52
N ALA A 92 -1.22 11.64 29.98
CA ALA A 92 0.01 12.27 30.48
C ALA A 92 -0.19 12.68 31.95
#